data_AF-A0A7S0Q9W3-F1
#
_entry.id   AF-A0A7S0Q9W3-F1
#
_cell.length_a   1.000
_cell.length_b   1.000
_cell.length_c   1.000
_cell.angle_alpha   90.00
_cell.angle_beta   90.00
_cell.angle_gamma   90.00
#
_symmetry.space_group_name_H-M   'P 1'
#
loop_
_entity.id
_entity.type
_entity.pdbx_description
1 polymer ?
#
loop_
_entity_poly.entity_id
_entity_poly.type
_entity_poly.pdbx_seq_one_letter_code
_entity_poly.pdbx_strand_id
1 'polypeptide(L)'
;MRLLNITPVALVFLFLASSIDASNSPHLIATLANPLNLVPLASERMETPPSLIMPLFEGPIDIIGDIHGESGPLFQLLDHLGYDGSGFHPEGRRLVFVGDLVDRGSDSISVVQFVMGLVRAGRAQAVLGNHELNLMTGSRKHGNHWFWGEAEAITKDRKEGPTAVSFQRLADEAFRAQALAFFHSLPIALERADVRV
;
A
#
# COMPACT_ATOMS: atom_id res chain seq x y z
N MET A 1 -37.49 -9.71 -44.24
CA MET A 1 -38.02 -9.30 -42.92
C MET A 1 -38.29 -10.55 -42.09
N ARG A 2 -37.33 -10.94 -41.22
CA ARG A 2 -37.53 -11.80 -40.02
C ARG A 2 -36.19 -11.98 -39.28
N LEU A 3 -36.07 -11.19 -38.22
CA LEU A 3 -35.54 -11.43 -36.87
C LEU A 3 -34.53 -12.55 -36.56
N LEU A 4 -33.51 -12.09 -35.80
CA LEU A 4 -32.88 -12.65 -34.59
C LEU A 4 -31.85 -13.78 -34.72
N ASN A 5 -30.63 -13.48 -34.28
CA ASN A 5 -29.63 -14.44 -33.84
C ASN A 5 -29.14 -14.03 -32.44
N ILE A 6 -29.55 -14.77 -31.41
CA ILE A 6 -28.99 -14.75 -30.06
C ILE A 6 -28.99 -16.21 -29.60
N THR A 7 -27.86 -16.74 -29.16
CA THR A 7 -27.77 -17.57 -27.93
C THR A 7 -26.31 -17.86 -27.52
N PRO A 8 -26.04 -18.11 -26.22
CA PRO A 8 -24.72 -18.23 -25.58
C PRO A 8 -24.39 -19.70 -25.17
N VAL A 9 -23.40 -19.89 -24.27
CA VAL A 9 -23.22 -20.99 -23.28
C VAL A 9 -21.89 -21.76 -23.41
N ALA A 10 -21.08 -21.78 -22.33
CA ALA A 10 -20.74 -23.02 -21.58
C ALA A 10 -19.88 -22.74 -20.34
N LEU A 11 -20.40 -23.15 -19.19
CA LEU A 11 -19.84 -23.16 -17.84
C LEU A 11 -19.80 -24.63 -17.38
N VAL A 12 -18.88 -24.96 -16.45
CA VAL A 12 -18.85 -26.12 -15.52
C VAL A 12 -18.29 -27.45 -16.06
N PHE A 13 -17.28 -28.00 -15.36
CA PHE A 13 -17.32 -29.34 -14.75
C PHE A 13 -16.29 -29.48 -13.61
N LEU A 14 -16.80 -29.87 -12.43
CA LEU A 14 -16.09 -30.27 -11.22
C LEU A 14 -16.35 -31.77 -11.03
N PHE A 15 -15.36 -32.61 -10.71
CA PHE A 15 -15.61 -33.87 -10.00
C PHE A 15 -14.36 -34.40 -9.26
N LEU A 16 -14.59 -34.85 -8.03
CA LEU A 16 -13.68 -35.51 -7.09
C LEU A 16 -13.49 -37.00 -7.42
N ALA A 17 -12.33 -37.58 -7.10
CA ALA A 17 -12.25 -39.00 -6.73
C ALA A 17 -11.06 -39.30 -5.80
N SER A 18 -11.37 -40.17 -4.83
CA SER A 18 -10.67 -40.52 -3.60
C SER A 18 -9.54 -41.55 -3.77
N SER A 19 -8.64 -41.56 -2.79
CA SER A 19 -7.98 -42.71 -2.15
C SER A 19 -7.43 -43.86 -3.00
N ILE A 20 -6.09 -43.98 -3.06
CA ILE A 20 -5.41 -45.26 -3.29
C ILE A 20 -4.30 -45.44 -2.24
N ASP A 21 -4.35 -46.61 -1.62
CA ASP A 21 -3.58 -47.15 -0.51
C ASP A 21 -2.14 -47.52 -0.93
N ALA A 22 -1.23 -47.48 0.05
CA ALA A 22 0.19 -47.74 -0.08
C ALA A 22 0.54 -49.12 0.49
N SER A 23 0.90 -50.09 -0.35
CA SER A 23 1.69 -51.25 0.08
C SER A 23 2.39 -51.97 -1.08
N ASN A 24 3.61 -52.44 -0.80
CA ASN A 24 4.51 -53.34 -1.54
C ASN A 24 5.47 -52.78 -2.63
N SER A 25 6.75 -52.69 -2.23
CA SER A 25 8.00 -52.55 -3.03
C SER A 25 8.43 -53.90 -3.67
N PRO A 26 9.64 -54.08 -4.27
CA PRO A 26 10.54 -53.23 -5.07
C PRO A 26 10.98 -53.93 -6.40
N HIS A 27 11.89 -53.27 -7.15
CA HIS A 27 12.71 -53.75 -8.29
C HIS A 27 12.11 -53.61 -9.71
N LEU A 28 12.62 -52.65 -10.49
CA LEU A 28 13.73 -52.89 -11.42
C LEU A 28 14.17 -51.57 -12.10
N ILE A 29 15.49 -51.39 -12.12
CA ILE A 29 16.23 -50.39 -12.89
C ILE A 29 16.13 -50.72 -14.39
N ALA A 30 15.94 -49.70 -15.24
CA ALA A 30 16.62 -49.51 -16.53
C ALA A 30 15.84 -48.50 -17.40
N THR A 31 16.38 -47.29 -17.59
CA THR A 31 17.07 -46.93 -18.85
C THR A 31 16.11 -46.30 -19.86
N LEU A 32 16.18 -44.97 -19.97
CA LEU A 32 16.59 -44.24 -21.18
C LEU A 32 16.09 -42.80 -21.09
N ALA A 33 17.05 -41.88 -21.14
CA ALA A 33 16.82 -40.47 -21.33
C ALA A 33 15.92 -40.22 -22.54
N ASN A 34 14.83 -39.49 -22.35
CA ASN A 34 14.15 -38.81 -23.45
C ASN A 34 14.47 -37.32 -23.32
N PRO A 35 15.38 -36.77 -24.14
CA PRO A 35 15.60 -35.33 -24.20
C PRO A 35 14.55 -34.78 -25.15
N LEU A 36 13.56 -34.04 -24.65
CA LEU A 36 12.72 -33.04 -25.35
C LEU A 36 11.41 -32.84 -24.57
N ASN A 37 11.50 -32.10 -23.47
CA ASN A 37 10.49 -31.14 -22.98
C ASN A 37 10.91 -30.60 -21.62
N LEU A 38 12.07 -29.94 -21.58
CA LEU A 38 12.31 -28.91 -20.57
C LEU A 38 11.65 -27.64 -21.10
N VAL A 39 10.36 -27.48 -20.82
CA VAL A 39 9.78 -26.15 -20.79
C VAL A 39 10.56 -25.40 -19.70
N PRO A 40 11.24 -24.28 -20.00
CA PRO A 40 11.82 -23.48 -18.94
C PRO A 40 10.66 -23.06 -18.04
N LEU A 41 10.69 -23.48 -16.77
CA LEU A 41 9.99 -22.76 -15.71
C LEU A 41 10.52 -21.34 -15.82
N ALA A 42 9.75 -20.47 -16.49
CA ALA A 42 10.02 -19.06 -16.52
C ALA A 42 10.18 -18.65 -15.07
N SER A 43 11.41 -18.28 -14.69
CA SER A 43 11.66 -17.66 -13.40
C SER A 43 10.67 -16.53 -13.29
N GLU A 44 9.78 -16.59 -12.30
CA GLU A 44 8.98 -15.45 -11.89
C GLU A 44 9.93 -14.26 -11.86
N ARG A 45 9.68 -13.30 -12.75
CA ARG A 45 10.51 -12.11 -12.85
C ARG A 45 10.43 -11.47 -11.48
N MET A 46 11.55 -11.50 -10.77
CA MET A 46 11.77 -10.63 -9.62
C MET A 46 11.52 -9.22 -10.16
N GLU A 47 10.35 -8.65 -9.88
CA GLU A 47 10.03 -7.28 -10.27
C GLU A 47 11.19 -6.43 -9.75
N THR A 48 11.82 -5.68 -10.64
CA THR A 48 12.93 -4.82 -10.24
C THR A 48 12.42 -3.92 -9.11
N PRO A 49 13.11 -3.89 -7.95
CA PRO A 49 12.67 -3.06 -6.85
C PRO A 49 12.54 -1.62 -7.35
N PRO A 50 11.52 -0.88 -6.87
CA PRO A 50 11.31 0.49 -7.31
C PRO A 50 12.61 1.28 -7.12
N SER A 51 12.93 2.11 -8.10
CA SER A 51 14.08 3.00 -7.99
C SER A 51 13.95 3.85 -6.72
N LEU A 52 15.05 3.99 -5.98
CA LEU A 52 15.08 4.84 -4.77
C LEU A 52 14.69 6.29 -5.09
N ILE A 53 14.93 6.71 -6.33
CA ILE A 53 14.58 8.03 -6.85
C ILE A 53 13.64 7.84 -8.03
N MET A 54 12.48 8.49 -8.01
CA MET A 54 11.51 8.44 -9.11
C MET A 54 11.22 9.82 -9.71
N PRO A 55 10.70 9.88 -10.95
CA PRO A 55 10.29 11.14 -11.54
C PRO A 55 9.15 11.80 -10.75
N LEU A 56 9.29 13.08 -10.46
CA LEU A 56 8.24 13.93 -9.91
C LEU A 56 7.25 14.32 -11.01
N PHE A 57 6.00 14.55 -10.63
CA PHE A 57 4.98 15.10 -11.51
C PHE A 57 5.40 16.41 -12.20
N GLU A 58 5.13 16.48 -13.50
CA GLU A 58 5.19 17.73 -14.27
C GLU A 58 4.07 18.70 -13.89
N GLY A 59 4.26 20.00 -14.16
CA GLY A 59 3.24 21.03 -13.91
C GLY A 59 3.10 21.43 -12.44
N PRO A 60 1.99 22.09 -12.05
CA PRO A 60 1.85 22.62 -10.70
C PRO A 60 1.62 21.51 -9.67
N ILE A 61 2.31 21.61 -8.53
CA ILE A 61 2.24 20.67 -7.42
C ILE A 61 2.07 21.43 -6.10
N ASP A 62 1.45 20.77 -5.12
CA ASP A 62 1.44 21.19 -3.72
C ASP A 62 2.14 20.13 -2.88
N ILE A 63 3.17 20.56 -2.16
CA ILE A 63 4.01 19.69 -1.32
C ILE A 63 3.48 19.75 0.11
N ILE A 64 3.08 18.59 0.63
CA ILE A 64 2.50 18.42 1.97
C ILE A 64 3.54 17.80 2.88
N GLY A 65 3.82 18.50 3.99
CA GLY A 65 4.72 18.09 5.08
C GLY A 65 4.20 16.91 5.89
N ASP A 66 4.85 16.67 7.03
CA ASP A 66 4.49 15.63 7.99
C ASP A 66 3.00 15.72 8.40
N ILE A 67 2.32 14.56 8.39
CA ILE A 67 0.90 14.47 8.76
C ILE A 67 0.74 13.81 10.12
N HIS A 68 1.56 12.81 10.44
CA HIS A 68 1.53 12.11 11.71
C HIS A 68 0.13 11.67 12.15
N GLY A 69 -0.62 10.98 11.28
CA GLY A 69 -1.93 10.44 11.61
C GLY A 69 -3.02 11.44 11.96
N GLU A 70 -2.82 12.74 11.68
CA GLU A 70 -3.80 13.80 11.93
C GLU A 70 -4.71 13.99 10.68
N SER A 71 -5.63 13.04 10.46
CA SER A 71 -6.54 13.04 9.30
C SER A 71 -7.44 14.28 9.24
N GLY A 72 -7.93 14.76 10.38
CA GLY A 72 -8.78 15.95 10.46
C GLY A 72 -8.08 17.23 9.97
N PRO A 73 -6.91 17.59 10.52
CA PRO A 73 -6.09 18.69 10.02
C PRO A 73 -5.69 18.53 8.56
N LEU A 74 -5.34 17.32 8.10
CA LEU A 74 -5.06 17.07 6.69
C LEU A 74 -6.23 17.45 5.78
N PHE A 75 -7.44 16.99 6.08
CA PHE A 75 -8.60 17.28 5.25
C PHE A 75 -8.99 18.77 5.28
N GLN A 76 -8.81 19.45 6.41
CA GLN A 76 -8.98 20.90 6.50
C GLN A 76 -7.96 21.66 5.65
N LEU A 77 -6.70 21.22 5.62
CA LEU A 77 -5.68 21.79 4.76
C LEU A 77 -6.04 21.60 3.28
N LEU A 78 -6.47 20.40 2.88
CA LEU A 78 -6.81 20.11 1.49
C LEU A 78 -8.03 20.92 1.03
N ASP A 79 -9.05 21.06 1.87
CA ASP A 79 -10.20 21.93 1.60
C ASP A 79 -9.77 23.40 1.43
N HIS A 80 -8.90 23.89 2.32
CA HIS A 80 -8.34 25.24 2.23
C HIS A 80 -7.54 25.46 0.93
N LEU A 81 -6.79 24.45 0.49
CA LEU A 81 -6.04 24.47 -0.77
C LEU A 81 -6.92 24.27 -2.01
N GLY A 82 -8.23 24.05 -1.85
CA GLY A 82 -9.17 23.91 -2.98
C GLY A 82 -9.23 22.52 -3.61
N TYR A 83 -8.75 21.49 -2.90
CA TYR A 83 -8.91 20.10 -3.32
C TYR A 83 -10.28 19.56 -2.90
N ASP A 84 -10.91 18.78 -3.78
CA ASP A 84 -12.10 18.02 -3.41
C ASP A 84 -11.76 16.75 -2.61
N GLY A 85 -12.79 16.06 -2.12
CA GLY A 85 -12.63 14.81 -1.34
C GLY A 85 -11.99 13.65 -2.12
N SER A 86 -11.79 13.79 -3.42
CA SER A 86 -11.10 12.84 -4.28
C SER A 86 -9.65 13.27 -4.60
N GLY A 87 -9.18 14.39 -4.05
CA GLY A 87 -7.85 14.95 -4.29
C GLY A 87 -7.70 15.56 -5.67
N PHE A 88 -8.78 15.99 -6.31
CA PHE A 88 -8.73 16.77 -7.55
C PHE A 88 -8.71 18.27 -7.23
N HIS A 89 -7.87 19.02 -7.94
CA HIS A 89 -7.82 20.48 -7.88
C HIS A 89 -8.26 21.07 -9.23
N PRO A 90 -9.13 22.10 -9.26
CA PRO A 90 -9.66 22.67 -10.51
C PRO A 90 -8.59 23.22 -11.46
N GLU A 91 -7.46 23.67 -10.93
CA GLU A 91 -6.30 24.13 -11.71
C GLU A 91 -5.34 22.98 -12.14
N GLY A 92 -5.73 21.71 -11.95
CA GLY A 92 -4.91 20.56 -12.33
C GLY A 92 -3.66 20.35 -11.47
N ARG A 93 -3.62 20.92 -10.26
CA ARG A 93 -2.54 20.74 -9.29
C ARG A 93 -2.55 19.33 -8.73
N ARG A 94 -1.36 18.79 -8.42
CA ARG A 94 -1.20 17.44 -7.86
C ARG A 94 -0.48 17.45 -6.53
N LEU A 95 -0.83 16.50 -5.67
CA LEU A 95 -0.30 16.42 -4.31
C LEU A 95 1.01 15.65 -4.28
N VAL A 96 1.94 16.10 -3.44
CA VAL A 96 3.20 15.41 -3.15
C VAL A 96 3.36 15.34 -1.64
N PHE A 97 3.30 14.15 -1.07
CA PHE A 97 3.49 13.93 0.37
C PHE A 97 4.94 13.58 0.67
N VAL A 98 5.57 14.29 1.63
CA VAL A 98 7.01 14.17 1.92
C VAL A 98 7.37 13.10 2.95
N GLY A 99 6.47 12.16 3.22
CA GLY A 99 6.63 11.11 4.22
C GLY A 99 6.01 11.47 5.58
N ASP A 100 6.29 10.65 6.60
CA ASP A 100 5.80 10.81 7.97
C ASP A 100 4.27 11.00 8.00
N LEU A 101 3.60 10.10 7.26
CA LEU A 101 2.14 10.02 7.17
C LEU A 101 1.53 9.52 8.49
N VAL A 102 2.28 8.69 9.21
CA VAL A 102 1.79 7.92 10.36
C VAL A 102 2.42 8.30 11.70
N ASP A 103 1.88 7.67 12.75
CA ASP A 103 2.24 7.78 14.17
C ASP A 103 1.87 9.12 14.82
N ARG A 104 1.90 9.15 16.15
CA ARG A 104 1.63 10.32 17.03
C ARG A 104 0.17 10.81 17.03
N GLY A 105 -0.46 10.98 15.88
CA GLY A 105 -1.86 11.36 15.77
C GLY A 105 -2.82 10.19 16.01
N SER A 106 -4.10 10.50 16.12
CA SER A 106 -5.12 9.51 16.50
C SER A 106 -5.58 8.61 15.34
N ASP A 107 -5.29 8.95 14.08
CA ASP A 107 -5.95 8.32 12.93
C ASP A 107 -5.02 8.09 11.73
N SER A 108 -3.87 7.46 11.98
CA SER A 108 -2.92 6.99 10.96
C SER A 108 -3.57 6.13 9.87
N ILE A 109 -4.58 5.32 10.23
CA ILE A 109 -5.29 4.46 9.28
C ILE A 109 -5.96 5.27 8.17
N SER A 110 -6.75 6.29 8.53
CA SER A 110 -7.46 7.08 7.52
C SER A 110 -6.50 7.86 6.63
N VAL A 111 -5.39 8.37 7.20
CA VAL A 111 -4.35 9.05 6.41
C VAL A 111 -3.76 8.11 5.37
N VAL A 112 -3.32 6.92 5.77
CA VAL A 112 -2.73 5.92 4.85
C VAL A 112 -3.74 5.50 3.79
N GLN A 113 -4.99 5.21 4.17
CA GLN A 113 -6.04 4.84 3.20
C GLN A 113 -6.27 5.91 2.15
N PHE A 114 -6.31 7.17 2.59
CA PHE A 114 -6.51 8.31 1.71
C PHE A 114 -5.33 8.51 0.75
N VAL A 115 -4.11 8.62 1.28
CA VAL A 115 -2.90 8.84 0.47
C VAL A 115 -2.68 7.67 -0.51
N MET A 116 -2.82 6.42 -0.04
CA MET A 116 -2.74 5.23 -0.89
C MET A 116 -3.78 5.27 -2.02
N GLY A 117 -5.01 5.71 -1.74
CA GLY A 117 -6.06 5.88 -2.74
C GLY A 117 -5.69 6.92 -3.81
N LEU A 118 -5.16 8.07 -3.39
CA LEU A 118 -4.72 9.13 -4.31
C LEU A 118 -3.54 8.71 -5.19
N VAL A 119 -2.56 8.01 -4.62
CA VAL A 119 -1.40 7.51 -5.36
C VAL A 119 -1.84 6.49 -6.42
N ARG A 120 -2.71 5.55 -6.04
CA ARG A 120 -3.29 4.57 -6.99
C ARG A 120 -4.13 5.22 -8.09
N ALA A 121 -4.79 6.34 -7.79
CA ALA A 121 -5.54 7.12 -8.77
C ALA A 121 -4.66 8.05 -9.64
N GLY A 122 -3.34 8.08 -9.43
CA GLY A 122 -2.41 8.97 -10.15
C GLY A 122 -2.57 10.46 -9.80
N ARG A 123 -3.17 10.76 -8.64
CA ARG A 123 -3.45 12.15 -8.19
C ARG A 123 -2.45 12.67 -7.17
N ALA A 124 -1.72 11.76 -6.53
CA ALA A 124 -0.64 12.11 -5.61
C ALA A 124 0.61 11.27 -5.87
N GLN A 125 1.75 11.78 -5.44
CA GLN A 125 2.94 11.00 -5.15
C GLN A 125 3.26 11.11 -3.67
N ALA A 126 3.94 10.12 -3.12
CA ALA A 126 4.44 10.12 -1.76
C ALA A 126 5.87 9.58 -1.75
N VAL A 127 6.70 10.09 -0.86
CA VAL A 127 8.01 9.49 -0.53
C VAL A 127 7.93 8.79 0.81
N LEU A 128 8.86 7.86 1.04
CA LEU A 128 8.95 7.11 2.28
C LEU A 128 9.56 7.97 3.40
N GLY A 129 8.81 8.15 4.49
CA GLY A 129 9.31 8.80 5.70
C GLY A 129 10.00 7.86 6.68
N ASN A 130 10.56 8.43 7.74
CA ASN A 130 11.21 7.66 8.80
C ASN A 130 10.18 6.86 9.62
N HIS A 131 8.98 7.41 9.81
CA HIS A 131 7.93 6.71 10.54
C HIS A 131 7.45 5.45 9.80
N GLU A 132 7.24 5.53 8.48
CA GLU A 132 6.92 4.35 7.67
C GLU A 132 8.06 3.32 7.67
N LEU A 133 9.32 3.76 7.59
CA LEU A 133 10.49 2.88 7.66
C LEU A 133 10.57 2.13 9.00
N ASN A 134 10.22 2.79 10.11
CA ASN A 134 10.15 2.14 11.42
C ASN A 134 9.11 1.01 11.42
N LEU A 135 7.95 1.22 10.81
CA LEU A 135 6.92 0.18 10.68
C LEU A 135 7.39 -0.98 9.80
N MET A 136 8.04 -0.69 8.67
CA MET A 136 8.57 -1.69 7.74
C MET A 136 9.65 -2.57 8.37
N THR A 137 10.47 -2.02 9.26
CA THR A 137 11.52 -2.76 9.98
C THR A 137 10.99 -3.50 11.21
N GLY A 138 9.70 -3.39 11.52
CA GLY A 138 9.11 -3.97 12.73
C GLY A 138 9.53 -3.28 14.03
N SER A 139 10.07 -2.05 13.94
CA SER A 139 10.51 -1.28 15.09
C SER A 139 9.30 -0.82 15.91
N ARG A 140 9.16 -1.30 17.15
CA ARG A 140 8.13 -0.86 18.10
C ARG A 140 8.63 0.36 18.88
N LYS A 141 7.95 1.49 18.72
CA LYS A 141 8.32 2.79 19.31
C LYS A 141 7.07 3.46 19.87
N HIS A 142 7.27 4.35 20.84
CA HIS A 142 6.18 5.20 21.34
C HIS A 142 5.51 5.95 20.18
N GLY A 143 4.18 5.90 20.14
CA GLY A 143 3.36 6.51 19.10
C GLY A 143 3.01 5.59 17.94
N ASN A 144 3.58 4.38 17.83
CA ASN A 144 3.37 3.47 16.70
C ASN A 144 2.66 2.14 17.04
N HIS A 145 2.23 1.98 18.31
CA HIS A 145 1.55 0.77 18.79
C HIS A 145 0.22 0.48 18.09
N TRP A 146 -0.43 1.54 17.59
CA TRP A 146 -1.65 1.46 16.77
C TRP A 146 -1.52 0.47 15.62
N PHE A 147 -0.32 0.40 15.00
CA PHE A 147 -0.06 -0.44 13.86
C PHE A 147 -0.13 -1.93 14.24
N TRP A 148 0.29 -2.28 15.44
CA TRP A 148 0.27 -3.66 15.96
C TRP A 148 -1.04 -4.04 16.65
N GLY A 149 -2.04 -3.16 16.61
CA GLY A 149 -3.31 -3.39 17.30
C GLY A 149 -3.21 -3.22 18.82
N GLU A 150 -2.18 -2.51 19.28
CA GLU A 150 -1.88 -2.31 20.69
C GLU A 150 -2.31 -0.89 21.10
N ALA A 151 -3.15 -0.79 22.14
CA ALA A 151 -3.63 0.49 22.62
C ALA A 151 -2.53 1.27 23.32
N GLU A 152 -2.40 2.55 22.98
CA GLU A 152 -1.49 3.49 23.61
C GLU A 152 -2.22 4.80 23.89
N ALA A 153 -2.14 5.27 25.13
CA ALA A 153 -2.64 6.58 25.49
C ALA A 153 -1.69 7.64 24.92
N ILE A 154 -2.21 8.52 24.04
CA ILE A 154 -1.46 9.68 23.59
C ILE A 154 -1.77 10.83 24.54
N THR A 155 -0.71 11.38 25.12
CA THR A 155 -0.75 12.65 25.82
C THR A 155 -0.21 13.72 24.89
N LYS A 156 -1.04 14.66 24.44
CA LYS A 156 -0.51 15.84 23.73
C LYS A 156 0.27 16.66 24.76
N ASP A 157 1.58 16.73 24.60
CA ASP A 157 2.46 17.58 25.42
C ASP A 157 2.10 19.04 25.20
N ARG A 158 1.15 19.55 25.99
CA ARG A 158 1.01 20.98 26.22
C ARG A 158 1.62 21.29 27.57
N LYS A 159 2.57 22.23 27.56
CA LYS A 159 3.15 22.83 28.76
C LYS A 159 2.10 23.43 29.73
N GLU A 160 0.82 23.52 29.37
CA GLU A 160 -0.23 24.10 30.21
C GLU A 160 -1.60 23.40 29.98
N GLY A 161 -2.17 22.79 31.03
CA GLY A 161 -3.58 22.37 31.09
C GLY A 161 -3.83 20.85 31.18
N PRO A 162 -5.05 20.43 31.56
CA PRO A 162 -5.40 19.02 31.72
C PRO A 162 -5.22 18.25 30.39
N THR A 163 -4.47 17.16 30.47
CA THR A 163 -4.10 16.31 29.32
C THR A 163 -5.34 15.65 28.74
N ALA A 164 -5.79 16.11 27.57
CA ALA A 164 -6.72 15.33 26.76
C ALA A 164 -6.00 14.03 26.34
N VAL A 165 -6.41 12.91 26.94
CA VAL A 165 -5.96 11.58 26.52
C VAL A 165 -6.75 11.21 25.28
N SER A 166 -6.03 11.04 24.17
CA SER A 166 -6.60 10.48 22.94
C SER A 166 -6.05 9.09 22.70
N PHE A 167 -6.86 8.23 22.08
CA PHE A 167 -6.44 6.90 21.66
C PHE A 167 -6.32 6.85 20.14
N GLN A 168 -5.38 6.05 19.67
CA GLN A 168 -5.22 5.80 18.24
C GLN A 168 -6.23 4.76 17.76
N ARG A 169 -6.68 4.93 16.52
CA ARG A 169 -7.41 3.88 15.81
C ARG A 169 -6.45 2.73 15.51
N LEU A 170 -6.83 1.53 15.94
CA LEU A 170 -5.98 0.34 15.88
C LEU A 170 -6.10 -0.40 14.55
N ALA A 171 -4.96 -0.79 14.00
CA ALA A 171 -4.88 -1.55 12.76
C ALA A 171 -5.14 -3.04 12.99
N ASP A 172 -5.89 -3.64 12.07
CA ASP A 172 -5.98 -5.09 11.94
C ASP A 172 -4.87 -5.65 11.04
N GLU A 173 -4.80 -6.98 10.95
CA GLU A 173 -3.79 -7.67 10.15
C GLU A 173 -3.91 -7.37 8.64
N ALA A 174 -5.14 -7.27 8.13
CA ALA A 174 -5.40 -7.01 6.72
C ALA A 174 -4.93 -5.61 6.30
N PHE A 175 -5.19 -4.60 7.13
CA PHE A 175 -4.72 -3.25 6.91
C PHE A 175 -3.20 -3.17 7.02
N ARG A 176 -2.59 -3.80 8.03
CA ARG A 176 -1.13 -3.85 8.15
C ARG A 176 -0.45 -4.34 6.89
N ALA A 177 -0.93 -5.47 6.34
CA ALA A 177 -0.37 -6.04 5.13
C ALA A 177 -0.49 -5.07 3.93
N GLN A 178 -1.64 -4.40 3.80
CA GLN A 178 -1.85 -3.39 2.75
C GLN A 178 -0.94 -2.17 2.90
N ALA A 179 -0.79 -1.67 4.13
CA ALA A 179 0.05 -0.53 4.43
C ALA A 179 1.52 -0.84 4.17
N LEU A 180 2.02 -2.00 4.60
CA LEU A 180 3.39 -2.42 4.31
C LEU A 180 3.64 -2.54 2.81
N ALA A 181 2.73 -3.19 2.06
CA ALA A 181 2.84 -3.28 0.60
C ALA A 181 2.89 -1.90 -0.07
N PHE A 182 2.08 -0.95 0.42
CA PHE A 182 2.12 0.44 -0.04
C PHE A 182 3.46 1.11 0.29
N PHE A 183 3.95 1.03 1.53
CA PHE A 183 5.22 1.65 1.94
C PHE A 183 6.41 1.07 1.17
N HIS A 184 6.42 -0.24 0.91
CA HIS A 184 7.44 -0.86 0.06
C HIS A 184 7.45 -0.36 -1.39
N SER A 185 6.36 0.24 -1.87
CA SER A 185 6.28 0.82 -3.22
C SER A 185 6.75 2.28 -3.29
N LEU A 186 6.96 2.94 -2.15
CA LEU A 186 7.33 4.35 -2.12
C LEU A 186 8.83 4.55 -2.38
N PRO A 187 9.21 5.58 -3.18
CA PRO A 187 10.59 5.98 -3.35
C PRO A 187 11.10 6.72 -2.12
N ILE A 188 12.41 6.89 -2.01
CA ILE A 188 13.04 7.75 -1.00
C ILE A 188 13.05 9.22 -1.45
N ALA A 189 13.07 9.47 -2.77
CA ALA A 189 13.04 10.82 -3.32
C ALA A 189 12.28 10.89 -4.64
N LEU A 190 11.73 12.08 -4.92
CA LEU A 190 11.12 12.43 -6.20
C LEU A 190 11.90 13.58 -6.83
N GLU A 191 12.15 13.53 -8.14
CA GLU A 191 12.83 14.62 -8.83
C GLU A 191 12.28 14.94 -10.20
N ARG A 192 12.36 16.22 -10.54
CA ARG A 192 12.29 16.74 -11.92
C ARG A 192 13.32 17.86 -12.06
N ALA A 193 13.36 18.53 -13.21
CA ALA A 193 14.45 19.44 -13.58
C ALA A 193 14.72 20.58 -12.57
N ASP A 194 13.69 21.09 -11.89
CA ASP A 194 13.75 22.28 -11.01
C ASP A 194 13.60 21.96 -9.51
N VAL A 195 13.07 20.78 -9.17
CA VAL A 195 12.68 20.43 -7.79
C VAL A 195 13.05 19.00 -7.47
N ARG A 196 13.56 18.81 -6.25
CA ARG A 196 13.81 17.52 -5.61
C ARG A 196 13.12 17.52 -4.26
N VAL A 197 12.41 16.43 -3.97
CA VAL A 197 11.64 16.23 -2.74
C VAL A 197 12.09 14.92 -2.11
#